data_AF-A0A965LU09-F1
#
_entry.id   AF-A0A965LU09-F1
#
_cell.length_a   1.000
_cell.length_b   1.000
_cell.length_c   1.000
_cell.angle_alpha   90.00
_cell.angle_beta   90.00
_cell.angle_gamma   90.00
#
_symmetry.space_group_name_H-M   'P 1'
#
loop_
_entity.id
_entity.type
_entity.pdbx_description
1 polymer ?
#
loop_
_entity_poly.entity_id
_entity_poly.type
_entity_poly.pdbx_seq_one_letter_code
_entity_poly.pdbx_strand_id
1 'polypeptide(L)'
;VKEISQKFIFDDIAKIHIPNYKTLASAYMIFEYNETDNPKQILECKSVIVNNNLIKEHTNVNKDPIIENFKSQTKEVRLLTYKLLIDKFNKKYSVLDESQKQLLNKYITNVNDTVALKEYIQTIIPNIKKSLIIETKFITDTATKIKVQKLSELLCTVENMKLIKESHILSLLRYFDLIKELKGLH
;
A
#
# COMPACT_ATOMS: atom_id res chain seq x y z
N VAL A 1 -8.91 29.27 19.69
CA VAL A 1 -9.56 29.36 18.34
C VAL A 1 -8.64 29.96 17.29
N LYS A 2 -8.01 31.14 17.51
CA LYS A 2 -7.03 31.73 16.55
C LYS A 2 -5.76 30.88 16.31
N GLU A 3 -5.20 30.25 17.34
CA GLU A 3 -3.99 29.39 17.17
C GLU A 3 -4.29 28.08 16.44
N ILE A 4 -5.48 27.51 16.65
CA ILE A 4 -5.98 26.34 15.91
C ILE A 4 -6.16 26.75 14.45
N SER A 5 -6.88 27.85 14.16
CA SER A 5 -7.05 28.34 12.79
C SER A 5 -5.73 28.67 12.04
N GLN A 6 -4.68 29.08 12.76
CA GLN A 6 -3.39 29.41 12.14
C GLN A 6 -2.47 28.20 11.90
N LYS A 7 -2.63 27.11 12.68
CA LYS A 7 -1.90 25.85 12.48
C LYS A 7 -2.70 24.77 11.74
N PHE A 8 -4.03 24.92 11.67
CA PHE A 8 -4.95 23.98 11.03
C PHE A 8 -5.31 24.50 9.64
N ILE A 9 -4.53 24.09 8.64
CA ILE A 9 -4.88 24.27 7.24
C ILE A 9 -5.93 23.21 6.90
N PHE A 10 -7.19 23.63 6.77
CA PHE A 10 -8.31 22.73 6.44
C PHE A 10 -8.06 21.94 5.15
N ASP A 11 -7.40 22.57 4.17
CA ASP A 11 -7.05 21.92 2.90
C ASP A 11 -6.16 20.69 3.08
N ASP A 12 -5.31 20.66 4.11
CA ASP A 12 -4.42 19.53 4.33
C ASP A 12 -5.13 18.40 5.07
N ILE A 13 -6.07 18.70 5.97
CA ILE A 13 -6.92 17.71 6.63
C ILE A 13 -7.93 17.09 5.65
N ALA A 14 -8.53 17.90 4.77
CA ALA A 14 -9.48 17.43 3.77
C ALA A 14 -8.85 16.46 2.76
N LYS A 15 -7.52 16.52 2.58
CA LYS A 15 -6.76 15.57 1.73
C LYS A 15 -6.46 14.24 2.43
N ILE A 16 -6.62 14.16 3.75
CA ILE A 16 -6.35 12.91 4.50
C ILE A 16 -7.45 11.89 4.19
N HIS A 17 -7.04 10.72 3.71
CA HIS A 17 -7.98 9.64 3.48
C HIS A 17 -8.36 8.96 4.80
N ILE A 18 -9.62 9.09 5.22
CA ILE A 18 -10.15 8.41 6.42
C ILE A 18 -10.93 7.16 5.98
N PRO A 19 -10.44 5.95 6.29
CA PRO A 19 -11.17 4.73 5.95
C PRO A 19 -12.49 4.67 6.72
N ASN A 20 -13.56 4.25 6.03
CA ASN A 20 -14.92 4.17 6.60
C ASN A 20 -15.46 5.50 7.18
N TYR A 21 -14.99 6.65 6.68
CA TYR A 21 -15.39 7.98 7.16
C TYR A 21 -16.91 8.13 7.30
N LYS A 22 -17.67 7.71 6.28
CA LYS A 22 -19.13 7.82 6.28
C LYS A 22 -19.76 7.09 7.47
N THR A 23 -19.28 5.89 7.80
CA THR A 23 -19.76 5.10 8.94
C THR A 23 -19.40 5.76 10.27
N LEU A 24 -18.16 6.24 10.39
CA LEU A 24 -17.68 6.92 11.60
C LEU A 24 -18.43 8.23 11.86
N ALA A 25 -18.64 9.03 10.81
CA ALA A 25 -19.40 10.27 10.86
C ALA A 25 -20.87 10.00 11.23
N SER A 26 -21.51 8.99 10.62
CA SER A 26 -22.87 8.60 10.99
C SER A 26 -22.99 8.11 12.43
N ALA A 27 -22.00 7.40 12.97
CA ALA A 27 -21.98 7.01 14.38
C ALA A 27 -21.84 8.23 15.30
N TYR A 28 -20.94 9.15 14.98
CA TYR A 28 -20.77 10.39 15.72
C TYR A 28 -22.06 11.24 15.72
N MET A 29 -22.69 11.40 14.56
CA MET A 29 -23.96 12.14 14.44
C MET A 29 -25.11 11.52 15.23
N ILE A 30 -25.08 10.21 15.49
CA ILE A 30 -26.08 9.56 16.36
C ILE A 30 -25.79 9.84 17.84
N PHE A 31 -24.51 9.89 18.24
CA PHE A 31 -24.14 10.17 19.63
C PHE A 31 -24.38 11.63 20.02
N GLU A 32 -24.16 12.57 19.11
CA GLU A 32 -24.37 14.02 19.31
C GLU A 32 -25.80 14.48 19.01
N TYR A 33 -26.72 13.55 18.77
CA TYR A 33 -28.10 13.88 18.41
C TYR A 33 -28.83 14.60 19.55
N ASN A 34 -29.40 15.76 19.24
CA ASN A 34 -30.29 16.51 20.11
C ASN A 34 -31.73 16.47 19.58
N GLU A 35 -32.74 16.64 20.46
CA GLU A 35 -34.15 16.58 20.05
C GLU A 35 -34.56 17.68 19.05
N THR A 36 -33.76 18.74 18.91
CA THR A 36 -33.93 19.80 17.91
C THR A 36 -33.45 19.43 16.52
N ASP A 37 -32.73 18.30 16.37
CA ASP A 37 -32.10 17.91 15.12
C ASP A 37 -33.06 17.20 14.17
N ASN A 38 -32.78 17.31 12.87
CA ASN A 38 -33.66 16.82 11.83
C ASN A 38 -33.82 15.28 11.90
N PRO A 39 -35.04 14.76 12.11
CA PRO A 39 -35.28 13.33 12.25
C PRO A 39 -34.95 12.52 10.98
N LYS A 40 -34.87 13.18 9.81
CA LYS A 40 -34.44 12.53 8.56
C LYS A 40 -32.95 12.19 8.56
N GLN A 41 -32.11 13.06 9.13
CA GLN A 41 -30.66 12.86 9.16
C GLN A 41 -30.26 11.69 10.05
N ILE A 42 -30.94 11.52 11.20
CA ILE A 42 -30.73 10.36 12.07
C ILE A 42 -31.19 9.05 11.41
N LEU A 43 -32.27 9.05 10.64
CA LEU A 43 -32.72 7.88 9.89
C LEU A 43 -31.70 7.47 8.82
N GLU A 44 -31.15 8.44 8.10
CA GLU A 44 -30.07 8.19 7.12
C GLU A 44 -28.81 7.64 7.80
N CYS A 45 -28.38 8.22 8.93
CA CYS A 45 -27.22 7.74 9.68
C CYS A 45 -27.42 6.31 10.19
N LYS A 46 -28.60 5.99 10.73
CA LYS A 46 -28.96 4.63 11.15
C LYS A 46 -28.91 3.65 9.97
N SER A 47 -29.45 4.05 8.83
CA SER A 47 -29.45 3.22 7.61
C SER A 47 -28.03 2.93 7.12
N VAL A 48 -27.13 3.91 7.18
CA VAL A 48 -25.71 3.75 6.83
C VAL A 48 -25.02 2.72 7.73
N ILE A 49 -25.25 2.76 9.05
CA ILE A 49 -24.63 1.82 10.00
C ILE A 49 -25.16 0.40 9.80
N VAL A 50 -26.47 0.26 9.62
CA VAL A 50 -27.14 -1.02 9.37
C VAL A 50 -26.61 -1.66 8.09
N ASN A 51 -26.56 -0.89 7.00
CA ASN A 51 -26.07 -1.37 5.71
C ASN A 51 -24.59 -1.78 5.74
N ASN A 52 -23.74 -1.03 6.46
CA ASN A 52 -22.31 -1.31 6.53
C ASN A 52 -21.98 -2.63 7.29
N ASN A 53 -22.84 -3.04 8.22
CA ASN A 53 -22.61 -4.25 9.02
C ASN A 53 -23.35 -5.49 8.49
N LEU A 54 -24.51 -5.32 7.84
CA LEU A 54 -25.38 -6.44 7.44
C LEU A 54 -25.20 -6.88 5.98
N ILE A 55 -24.68 -6.03 5.08
CA ILE A 55 -24.49 -6.36 3.65
C ILE A 55 -23.05 -6.83 3.38
N LYS A 56 -22.39 -7.45 4.37
CA LYS A 56 -21.29 -8.35 4.03
C LYS A 56 -21.95 -9.64 3.60
N GLU A 57 -22.31 -9.72 2.33
CA GLU A 57 -22.61 -11.02 1.71
C GLU A 57 -21.49 -11.96 2.13
N HIS A 58 -21.83 -12.97 2.92
CA HIS A 58 -20.96 -14.09 3.15
C HIS A 58 -20.84 -14.78 1.79
N THR A 59 -19.95 -14.26 0.96
CA THR A 59 -19.51 -14.95 -0.22
C THR A 59 -19.01 -16.28 0.30
N ASN A 60 -19.74 -17.35 -0.02
CA ASN A 60 -19.27 -18.70 0.15
C ASN A 60 -18.12 -18.86 -0.83
N VAL A 61 -16.97 -18.28 -0.48
CA VAL A 61 -15.73 -18.43 -1.23
C VAL A 61 -15.47 -19.92 -1.18
N ASN A 62 -15.50 -20.58 -2.35
CA ASN A 62 -15.05 -21.95 -2.50
C ASN A 62 -13.68 -22.05 -1.85
N LYS A 63 -13.62 -22.65 -0.66
CA LYS A 63 -12.39 -22.72 0.12
C LYS A 63 -11.47 -23.67 -0.63
N ASP A 64 -10.26 -23.21 -0.88
CA ASP A 64 -9.25 -24.01 -1.56
C ASP A 64 -9.05 -25.34 -0.79
N PRO A 65 -9.16 -26.50 -1.45
CA PRO A 65 -9.05 -27.81 -0.79
C PRO A 65 -7.74 -28.00 -0.03
N ILE A 66 -6.68 -27.27 -0.41
CA ILE A 66 -5.39 -27.27 0.29
C ILE A 66 -5.53 -26.58 1.66
N ILE A 67 -6.28 -25.47 1.74
CA ILE A 67 -6.50 -24.72 2.98
C ILE A 67 -7.41 -25.49 3.93
N GLU A 68 -8.40 -26.21 3.41
CA GLU A 68 -9.25 -27.08 4.24
C GLU A 68 -8.48 -28.26 4.80
N ASN A 69 -7.67 -28.93 3.98
CA ASN A 69 -6.77 -30.01 4.44
C ASN A 69 -5.74 -29.52 5.45
N PHE A 70 -5.25 -28.27 5.31
CA PHE A 70 -4.37 -27.66 6.31
C PHE A 70 -5.10 -27.41 7.64
N LYS A 71 -6.35 -26.93 7.58
CA LYS A 71 -7.17 -26.68 8.78
C LYS A 71 -7.53 -27.96 9.52
N SER A 72 -7.73 -29.08 8.82
CA SER A 72 -8.03 -30.37 9.44
C SER A 72 -6.83 -31.01 10.14
N GLN A 73 -5.59 -30.55 9.88
CA GLN A 73 -4.39 -31.03 10.58
C GLN A 73 -4.38 -30.65 12.07
N THR A 74 -3.55 -31.35 12.85
CA THR A 74 -3.34 -31.06 14.28
C THR A 74 -2.72 -29.67 14.50
N LYS A 75 -2.96 -29.07 15.67
CA LYS A 75 -2.48 -27.71 16.00
C LYS A 75 -0.96 -27.59 15.88
N GLU A 76 -0.22 -28.61 16.30
CA GLU A 76 1.25 -28.67 16.26
C GLU A 76 1.77 -28.65 14.82
N VAL A 77 1.20 -29.47 13.94
CA VAL A 77 1.57 -29.51 12.51
C VAL A 77 1.26 -28.17 11.84
N ARG A 78 0.11 -27.55 12.17
CA ARG A 78 -0.24 -26.22 11.64
C ARG A 78 0.76 -25.15 12.08
N LEU A 79 1.15 -25.13 13.35
CA LEU A 79 2.14 -24.19 13.89
C LEU A 79 3.51 -24.38 13.25
N LEU A 80 3.97 -25.62 13.13
CA LEU A 80 5.25 -25.93 12.50
C LEU A 80 5.26 -25.52 11.03
N THR A 81 4.19 -25.80 10.29
CA THR A 81 4.06 -25.42 8.88
C THR A 81 4.03 -23.90 8.71
N TYR A 82 3.32 -23.19 9.60
CA TYR A 82 3.28 -21.73 9.59
C TYR A 82 4.67 -21.13 9.84
N LYS A 83 5.38 -21.65 10.84
CA LYS A 83 6.77 -21.26 11.12
C LYS A 83 7.68 -21.53 9.92
N LEU A 84 7.61 -22.72 9.33
CA LEU A 84 8.36 -23.08 8.13
C LEU A 84 8.07 -22.13 6.96
N LEU A 85 6.81 -21.73 6.77
CA LEU A 85 6.39 -20.81 5.73
C LEU A 85 7.01 -19.42 5.95
N ILE A 86 6.95 -18.90 7.18
CA ILE A 86 7.61 -17.65 7.56
C ILE A 86 9.12 -17.76 7.36
N ASP A 87 9.75 -18.84 7.81
CA ASP A 87 11.20 -19.03 7.71
C ASP A 87 11.63 -19.11 6.24
N LYS A 88 10.87 -19.79 5.38
CA LYS A 88 11.13 -19.84 3.92
C LYS A 88 10.88 -18.50 3.25
N PHE A 89 9.81 -17.80 3.62
CA PHE A 89 9.50 -16.47 3.11
C PHE A 89 10.62 -15.50 3.49
N ASN A 90 10.95 -15.42 4.77
CA ASN A 90 12.07 -14.65 5.26
C ASN A 90 13.36 -15.07 4.56
N LYS A 91 13.73 -16.35 4.48
CA LYS A 91 14.94 -16.76 3.76
C LYS A 91 14.97 -16.27 2.30
N LYS A 92 13.84 -16.31 1.60
CA LYS A 92 13.71 -15.84 0.21
C LYS A 92 13.75 -14.31 0.08
N TYR A 93 13.25 -13.58 1.09
CA TYR A 93 13.08 -12.11 1.05
C TYR A 93 13.89 -11.36 2.15
N SER A 94 14.82 -12.02 2.85
CA SER A 94 15.37 -11.56 4.16
C SER A 94 16.35 -10.41 4.06
N VAL A 95 16.88 -10.11 2.87
CA VAL A 95 17.82 -9.02 2.72
C VAL A 95 17.21 -7.98 1.80
N LEU A 96 16.20 -7.29 2.34
CA LEU A 96 15.80 -5.99 1.83
C LEU A 96 17.02 -5.08 1.87
N ASP A 97 17.35 -4.49 0.73
CA ASP A 97 18.38 -3.46 0.64
C ASP A 97 18.02 -2.26 1.50
N GLU A 98 19.01 -1.48 1.93
CA GLU A 98 18.77 -0.29 2.74
C GLU A 98 17.84 0.70 2.01
N SER A 99 17.94 0.80 0.68
CA SER A 99 17.05 1.60 -0.15
C SER A 99 15.58 1.11 -0.09
N GLN A 100 15.38 -0.22 -0.03
CA GLN A 100 14.04 -0.82 0.06
C GLN A 100 13.45 -0.61 1.45
N LYS A 101 14.25 -0.73 2.51
CA LYS A 101 13.81 -0.45 3.89
C LYS A 101 13.43 1.01 4.06
N GLN A 102 14.21 1.93 3.50
CA GLN A 102 13.91 3.37 3.53
C GLN A 102 12.61 3.68 2.80
N LEU A 103 12.37 3.08 1.62
CA LEU A 103 11.11 3.23 0.89
C LEU A 103 9.91 2.72 1.72
N LEU A 104 10.01 1.53 2.30
CA LEU A 104 8.96 0.97 3.14
C LEU A 104 8.70 1.80 4.40
N ASN A 105 9.76 2.29 5.06
CA ASN A 105 9.63 3.13 6.24
C ASN A 105 8.89 4.44 5.91
N LYS A 106 9.25 5.10 4.80
CA LYS A 106 8.57 6.32 4.34
C LYS A 106 7.14 6.05 3.91
N TYR A 107 6.87 4.92 3.28
CA TYR A 107 5.50 4.51 2.94
C TYR A 107 4.64 4.28 4.18
N ILE A 108 5.12 3.55 5.18
CA ILE A 108 4.39 3.28 6.42
C ILE A 108 4.13 4.57 7.21
N THR A 109 5.16 5.42 7.33
CA THR A 109 5.08 6.67 8.09
C THR A 109 4.11 7.67 7.44
N ASN A 110 4.10 7.74 6.10
CA ASN A 110 3.34 8.73 5.34
C ASN A 110 2.16 8.12 4.57
N VAL A 111 1.64 6.96 4.99
CA VAL A 111 0.53 6.29 4.27
C VAL A 111 -0.72 7.17 4.22
N ASN A 112 -0.89 8.04 5.22
CA ASN A 112 -1.99 8.99 5.35
C ASN A 112 -1.67 10.37 4.72
N ASP A 113 -0.38 10.68 4.50
CA ASP A 113 0.08 11.93 3.89
C ASP A 113 0.58 11.68 2.46
N THR A 114 -0.32 11.90 1.51
CA THR A 114 -0.07 11.68 0.09
C THR A 114 0.94 12.66 -0.51
N VAL A 115 1.20 13.81 0.12
CA VAL A 115 2.11 14.84 -0.43
C VAL A 115 3.56 14.48 -0.12
N ALA A 116 3.87 14.19 1.15
CA ALA A 116 5.23 13.85 1.56
C ALA A 116 5.74 12.54 0.90
N LEU A 117 4.85 11.56 0.74
CA LEU A 117 5.18 10.32 0.02
C LEU A 117 5.46 10.59 -1.47
N LYS A 118 4.73 11.52 -2.08
CA LYS A 118 4.90 11.87 -3.49
C LYS A 118 6.23 12.57 -3.77
N GLU A 119 6.58 13.56 -2.96
CA GLU A 119 7.87 14.23 -3.08
C GLU A 119 9.03 13.23 -2.97
N TYR A 120 8.96 12.32 -2.00
CA TYR A 120 9.98 11.28 -1.84
C TYR A 120 10.08 10.37 -3.08
N ILE A 121 8.95 9.89 -3.62
CA ILE A 121 8.97 9.05 -4.83
C ILE A 121 9.51 9.80 -6.05
N GLN A 122 9.17 11.09 -6.20
CA GLN A 122 9.71 11.94 -7.27
C GLN A 122 11.22 12.11 -7.19
N THR A 123 11.83 12.05 -6.00
CA THR A 123 13.30 12.05 -5.87
C THR A 123 13.93 10.70 -6.20
N ILE A 124 13.23 9.60 -5.92
CA ILE A 124 13.74 8.23 -6.13
C ILE A 124 13.70 7.81 -7.59
N ILE A 125 12.63 8.12 -8.31
CA ILE A 125 12.43 7.70 -9.71
C ILE A 125 13.63 8.10 -10.60
N PRO A 126 14.15 9.35 -10.54
CA PRO A 126 15.34 9.75 -11.28
C PRO A 126 16.60 8.97 -10.89
N ASN A 127 16.76 8.63 -9.60
CA ASN A 127 17.90 7.86 -9.12
C ASN A 127 17.88 6.43 -9.66
N ILE A 128 16.72 5.76 -9.60
CA ILE A 128 16.50 4.43 -10.19
C ILE A 128 16.82 4.46 -11.70
N LYS A 129 16.34 5.50 -12.41
CA LYS A 129 16.60 5.67 -13.85
C LYS A 129 18.09 5.82 -14.17
N LYS A 130 18.81 6.63 -13.39
CA LYS A 130 20.27 6.79 -13.55
C LYS A 130 20.99 5.47 -13.34
N SER A 131 20.64 4.72 -12.28
CA SER A 131 21.22 3.41 -12.02
C SER A 131 20.93 2.43 -13.16
N LEU A 132 19.69 2.32 -13.62
CA LEU A 132 19.32 1.46 -14.75
C LEU A 132 20.11 1.80 -16.03
N ILE A 133 20.28 3.09 -16.36
CA ILE A 133 21.05 3.52 -17.53
C ILE A 133 22.53 3.12 -17.41
N ILE A 134 23.11 3.23 -16.22
CA ILE A 134 24.51 2.82 -15.97
C ILE A 134 24.63 1.31 -16.18
N GLU A 135 23.80 0.51 -15.51
CA GLU A 135 23.84 -0.95 -15.62
C GLU A 135 23.57 -1.43 -17.07
N THR A 136 22.69 -0.75 -17.81
CA THR A 136 22.38 -1.07 -19.22
C THR A 136 23.61 -0.96 -20.15
N LYS A 137 24.63 -0.18 -19.79
CA LYS A 137 25.87 -0.07 -20.57
C LYS A 137 26.76 -1.30 -20.45
N PHE A 138 26.64 -2.03 -19.34
CA PHE A 138 27.47 -3.18 -19.03
C PHE A 138 26.85 -4.52 -19.46
N ILE A 139 25.54 -4.53 -19.77
CA ILE A 139 24.83 -5.71 -20.26
C ILE A 139 25.27 -6.01 -21.70
N THR A 140 25.83 -7.21 -21.91
CA THR A 140 26.26 -7.73 -23.21
C THR A 140 25.09 -8.29 -24.02
N ASP A 141 24.06 -8.85 -23.36
CA ASP A 141 22.89 -9.43 -24.01
C ASP A 141 21.91 -8.35 -24.55
N THR A 142 21.70 -8.35 -25.85
CA THR A 142 20.80 -7.44 -26.56
C THR A 142 19.34 -7.60 -26.15
N ALA A 143 18.88 -8.82 -25.86
CA ALA A 143 17.50 -9.06 -25.44
C ALA A 143 17.21 -8.49 -24.05
N THR A 144 18.13 -8.68 -23.10
CA THR A 144 18.03 -8.11 -21.75
C THR A 144 18.15 -6.58 -21.78
N LYS A 145 19.03 -6.03 -22.62
CA LYS A 145 19.16 -4.58 -22.82
C LYS A 145 17.86 -3.92 -23.29
N ILE A 146 17.18 -4.51 -24.28
CA ILE A 146 15.89 -4.01 -24.78
C ILE A 146 14.80 -4.07 -23.69
N LYS A 147 14.77 -5.16 -22.90
CA LYS A 147 13.80 -5.31 -21.80
C LYS A 147 14.01 -4.24 -20.71
N VAL A 148 15.25 -3.99 -20.32
CA VAL A 148 15.60 -2.97 -19.30
C VAL A 148 15.27 -1.56 -19.79
N GLN A 149 15.51 -1.26 -21.08
CA GLN A 149 15.14 0.03 -21.67
C GLN A 149 13.63 0.26 -21.64
N LYS A 150 12.83 -0.75 -22.00
CA LYS A 150 11.36 -0.68 -21.95
C LYS A 150 10.83 -0.51 -20.53
N LEU A 151 11.50 -1.13 -19.55
CA LEU A 151 11.21 -0.95 -18.13
C LEU A 151 11.54 0.48 -17.65
N SER A 152 12.61 1.08 -18.13
CA SER A 152 12.94 2.48 -17.84
C SER A 152 11.91 3.47 -18.40
N GLU A 153 11.31 3.18 -19.56
CA GLU A 153 10.23 4.00 -20.14
C GLU A 153 8.94 3.89 -19.33
N LEU A 154 8.62 2.68 -18.83
CA LEU A 154 7.45 2.44 -17.99
C LEU A 154 7.55 3.18 -16.65
N LEU A 155 8.77 3.33 -16.10
CA LEU A 155 9.05 4.14 -14.92
C LEU A 155 8.71 5.64 -15.10
N CYS A 156 8.91 6.20 -16.30
CA CYS A 156 8.55 7.60 -16.61
C CYS A 156 7.03 7.84 -16.52
N THR A 157 6.19 6.82 -16.73
CA THR A 157 4.72 6.97 -16.60
C THR A 157 4.26 7.08 -15.14
N VAL A 158 5.09 6.64 -14.18
CA VAL A 158 4.81 6.69 -12.74
C VAL A 158 5.09 8.07 -12.15
N GLU A 159 5.95 8.87 -12.80
CA GLU A 159 6.40 10.19 -12.33
C GLU A 159 5.26 11.24 -12.26
N ASN A 160 4.21 11.07 -13.07
CA ASN A 160 3.11 12.03 -13.23
C ASN A 160 1.83 11.65 -12.46
N MET A 161 1.87 10.63 -11.60
CA MET A 161 0.64 10.16 -10.94
C MET A 161 0.20 11.05 -9.77
N LYS A 162 -1.10 11.40 -9.74
CA LYS A 162 -1.72 12.20 -8.68
C LYS A 162 -1.93 11.43 -7.36
N LEU A 163 -2.02 10.11 -7.42
CA LEU A 163 -2.33 9.27 -6.27
C LEU A 163 -1.43 8.04 -6.27
N ILE A 164 -0.69 7.85 -5.18
CA ILE A 164 0.22 6.72 -5.00
C ILE A 164 -0.53 5.60 -4.29
N LYS A 165 -0.76 4.51 -5.03
CA LYS A 165 -1.28 3.25 -4.52
C LYS A 165 -0.15 2.29 -4.15
N GLU A 166 -0.48 1.31 -3.30
CA GLU A 166 0.40 0.21 -2.90
C GLU A 166 1.02 -0.54 -4.10
N SER A 167 0.28 -0.69 -5.19
CA SER A 167 0.77 -1.29 -6.44
C SER A 167 1.99 -0.57 -7.03
N HIS A 168 2.08 0.75 -6.85
CA HIS A 168 3.23 1.53 -7.32
C HIS A 168 4.44 1.34 -6.41
N ILE A 169 4.23 1.25 -5.10
CA ILE A 169 5.31 0.94 -4.13
C ILE A 169 5.87 -0.46 -4.41
N LEU A 170 5.01 -1.45 -4.66
CA LEU A 170 5.42 -2.79 -5.04
C LEU A 170 6.24 -2.78 -6.34
N SER A 171 5.84 -1.96 -7.31
CA SER A 171 6.57 -1.81 -8.56
C SER A 171 7.96 -1.21 -8.32
N LEU A 172 8.09 -0.19 -7.47
CA LEU A 172 9.38 0.40 -7.08
C LEU A 172 10.29 -0.59 -6.37
N LEU A 173 9.75 -1.41 -5.45
CA LEU A 173 10.51 -2.47 -4.78
C LEU A 173 11.09 -3.47 -5.78
N ARG A 174 10.30 -3.87 -6.79
CA ARG A 174 10.76 -4.75 -7.88
C ARG A 174 11.85 -4.11 -8.73
N TYR A 175 11.81 -2.78 -8.93
CA TYR A 175 12.90 -2.09 -9.62
C TYR A 175 14.20 -2.08 -8.81
N PHE A 176 14.12 -1.96 -7.48
CA PHE A 176 15.30 -2.11 -6.62
C PHE A 176 15.87 -3.54 -6.68
N ASP A 177 15.01 -4.56 -6.67
CA ASP A 177 15.43 -5.95 -6.84
C ASP A 177 16.10 -6.17 -8.21
N LEU A 178 15.52 -5.63 -9.28
CA LEU A 178 16.10 -5.70 -10.62
C LEU A 178 17.49 -5.05 -10.67
N ILE A 179 17.65 -3.86 -10.09
CA ILE A 179 18.97 -3.20 -10.03
C ILE A 179 19.98 -4.06 -9.26
N LYS A 180 19.55 -4.69 -8.16
CA LYS A 180 20.40 -5.59 -7.37
C LYS A 180 20.81 -6.82 -8.16
N GLU A 181 19.88 -7.44 -8.90
CA GLU A 181 20.17 -8.57 -9.79
C GLU A 181 21.14 -8.16 -10.90
N LEU A 182 20.94 -7.00 -11.53
CA LEU A 182 21.83 -6.49 -12.58
C LEU A 182 23.24 -6.23 -12.05
N LYS A 183 23.36 -5.68 -10.84
CA LYS A 183 24.66 -5.48 -10.17
C LYS A 183 25.32 -6.78 -9.72
N GLY A 184 24.54 -7.81 -9.37
CA GLY A 184 25.05 -9.13 -8.99
C GLY A 184 25.42 -10.03 -10.18
N LEU A 185 25.07 -9.62 -11.41
CA LEU A 185 25.56 -10.23 -12.65
C LEU A 185 26.95 -9.70 -13.05
N HIS A 186 27.46 -8.71 -12.32
CA HIS A 186 28.84 -8.24 -12.34
C HIS A 186 29.62 -8.76 -11.13
#